data_AF-R0H3D1-F1
#
_entry.id   AF-R0H3D1-F1
#
_cell.length_a   1.000
_cell.length_b   1.000
_cell.length_c   1.000
_cell.angle_alpha   90.00
_cell.angle_beta   90.00
_cell.angle_gamma   90.00
#
_symmetry.space_group_name_H-M   'P 1'
#
loop_
_entity.id
_entity.type
_entity.pdbx_description
1 polymer ?
#
loop_
_entity_poly.entity_id
_entity_poly.type
_entity_poly.pdbx_seq_one_letter_code
_entity_poly.pdbx_strand_id
1 'polypeptide(L)'
;MSKQLRSYGESSTCVFWNVEDYPIPEGLDPHSVEEKIKSEVAAMNFCGDLSVQFYGNKTRFSDDDGLLRKYSDAGIKTGILP
;
A
#
# COMPACT_ATOMS: atom_id res chain seq x y z
N MET A 1 -16.09 29.63 -0.54
CA MET A 1 -15.76 28.91 0.71
C MET A 1 -14.53 28.06 0.43
N SER A 2 -13.35 28.62 0.63
CA SER A 2 -12.09 27.88 0.61
C SER A 2 -12.07 26.95 1.81
N LYS A 3 -12.08 25.63 1.58
CA LYS A 3 -11.82 24.67 2.65
C LYS A 3 -10.38 24.92 3.09
N GLN A 4 -10.21 25.50 4.28
CA GLN A 4 -8.92 25.57 4.92
C GLN A 4 -8.47 24.12 5.17
N LEU A 5 -7.58 23.60 4.33
CA LEU A 5 -6.87 22.36 4.60
C LEU A 5 -6.10 22.63 5.90
N ARG A 6 -6.55 22.01 7.00
CA ARG A 6 -5.80 22.03 8.24
C ARG A 6 -4.39 21.58 7.89
N SER A 7 -3.39 22.40 8.18
CA SER A 7 -1.99 21.98 8.15
C SER A 7 -1.86 20.88 9.19
N TYR A 8 -2.01 19.63 8.74
CA TYR A 8 -1.74 18.42 9.50
C TYR A 8 -0.22 18.37 9.63
N GLY A 9 0.32 19.06 10.64
CA GLY A 9 1.76 19.04 10.94
C GLY A 9 2.23 17.59 11.03
N GLU A 10 3.31 17.25 10.31
CA GLU A 10 4.00 15.94 10.34
C GLU A 10 3.08 14.72 10.47
N SER A 11 1.91 14.74 9.84
CA SER A 11 0.91 13.72 10.12
C SER A 11 1.17 12.51 9.25
N SER A 12 1.64 11.44 9.89
CA SER A 12 1.92 10.19 9.21
C SER A 12 0.65 9.65 8.55
N THR A 13 0.78 9.22 7.31
CA THR A 13 -0.27 8.61 6.52
C THR A 13 0.05 7.14 6.30
N CYS A 14 -0.92 6.27 6.52
CA CYS A 14 -0.78 4.84 6.25
C CYS A 14 -1.88 4.41 5.28
N VAL A 15 -1.48 3.78 4.17
CA VAL A 15 -2.39 3.20 3.19
C VAL A 15 -2.44 1.70 3.41
N PHE A 16 -3.65 1.15 3.52
CA PHE A 16 -3.87 -0.29 3.64
C PHE A 16 -4.58 -0.78 2.39
N TRP A 17 -3.98 -1.73 1.68
CA TRP A 17 -4.52 -2.31 0.45
C TRP A 17 -4.84 -3.80 0.63
N ASN A 18 -6.12 -4.18 0.46
CA ASN A 18 -6.52 -5.59 0.40
C ASN A 18 -6.24 -6.19 -0.98
N VAL A 19 -5.15 -6.95 -1.12
CA VAL A 19 -4.75 -7.51 -2.41
C VAL A 19 -5.59 -8.74 -2.82
N GLU A 20 -6.46 -9.24 -1.96
CA GLU A 20 -7.39 -10.33 -2.32
C GLU A 20 -8.63 -9.83 -3.04
N ASP A 21 -9.25 -8.77 -2.50
CA ASP A 21 -10.40 -8.12 -3.15
C ASP A 21 -9.95 -7.29 -4.35
N TYR A 22 -8.75 -6.71 -4.27
CA TYR A 22 -8.18 -5.82 -5.28
C TYR A 22 -6.77 -6.26 -5.66
N PRO A 23 -6.61 -7.36 -6.43
CA PRO A 23 -5.30 -7.83 -6.84
C PRO A 23 -4.59 -6.79 -7.71
N ILE A 24 -3.26 -6.79 -7.63
CA ILE A 24 -2.44 -5.99 -8.55
C ILE A 24 -2.63 -6.55 -9.96
N PRO A 25 -2.95 -5.70 -10.96
CA PRO A 25 -3.12 -6.13 -12.34
C PRO A 25 -1.90 -6.90 -12.86
N GLU A 26 -2.14 -7.93 -13.67
CA GLU A 26 -1.06 -8.67 -14.32
C GLU A 26 -0.16 -7.75 -15.15
N GLY A 27 1.15 -8.01 -15.10
CA GLY A 27 2.17 -7.17 -15.75
C GLY A 27 2.58 -5.92 -14.97
N LEU A 28 1.91 -5.60 -13.84
CA LEU A 28 2.38 -4.56 -12.93
C LEU A 28 3.21 -5.14 -11.79
N ASP A 29 4.29 -4.42 -11.49
CA ASP A 29 5.17 -4.71 -10.38
C ASP A 29 4.63 -4.10 -9.07
N PRO A 30 4.57 -4.86 -7.96
CA PRO A 30 4.13 -4.35 -6.66
C PRO A 30 4.85 -3.12 -6.16
N HIS A 31 6.16 -3.02 -6.38
CA HIS A 31 6.95 -1.87 -5.97
C HIS A 31 6.54 -0.63 -6.75
N SER A 32 6.36 -0.78 -8.07
CA SER A 32 5.87 0.31 -8.93
C SER A 32 4.48 0.82 -8.51
N VAL A 33 3.60 -0.08 -8.06
CA VAL A 33 2.28 0.29 -7.53
C VAL A 33 2.42 1.04 -6.20
N GLU A 34 3.26 0.55 -5.29
CA GLU A 34 3.56 1.22 -4.02
C GLU A 34 4.11 2.64 -4.24
N GLU A 35 5.11 2.80 -5.10
CA GLU A 35 5.71 4.10 -5.42
C GLU A 35 4.69 5.07 -6.02
N LYS A 36 3.81 4.58 -6.90
CA LYS A 36 2.76 5.40 -7.50
C LYS A 36 1.76 5.89 -6.45
N ILE A 37 1.30 5.01 -5.55
CA ILE A 37 0.44 5.40 -4.43
C ILE A 37 1.16 6.45 -3.57
N LYS A 38 2.44 6.22 -3.25
CA LYS A 38 3.21 7.14 -2.43
C LYS A 38 3.32 8.53 -3.05
N SER A 39 3.62 8.58 -4.35
CA SER A 39 3.75 9.82 -5.11
C SER A 39 2.42 10.60 -5.17
N GLU A 40 1.31 9.91 -5.45
CA GLU A 40 -0.01 10.55 -5.52
C GLU A 40 -0.46 11.08 -4.16
N VAL A 41 -0.22 10.31 -3.08
CA VAL A 41 -0.54 10.76 -1.71
C VAL A 41 0.35 11.94 -1.31
N ALA A 42 1.65 11.90 -1.60
CA ALA A 42 2.55 13.04 -1.32
C ALA A 42 2.09 14.31 -2.07
N ALA A 43 1.61 14.19 -3.30
CA ALA A 43 1.08 15.31 -4.08
C ALA A 43 -0.20 15.95 -3.48
N MET A 44 -0.90 15.25 -2.58
CA MET A 44 -2.07 15.77 -1.87
C MET A 44 -1.72 16.70 -0.68
N ASN A 45 -0.46 17.16 -0.57
CA ASN A 45 0.07 17.99 0.53
C ASN A 45 0.10 17.30 1.91
N PHE A 46 0.21 15.96 1.96
CA PHE A 46 0.53 15.28 3.21
C PHE A 46 2.02 15.42 3.51
N CYS A 47 2.37 16.01 4.65
CA CYS A 47 3.74 16.39 5.00
C CYS A 47 4.38 15.47 6.07
N GLY A 48 3.83 14.26 6.28
CA GLY A 48 4.31 13.29 7.28
C GLY A 48 4.80 11.98 6.67
N ASP A 49 5.26 11.07 7.53
CA ASP A 49 5.75 9.75 7.12
C ASP A 49 4.66 8.95 6.37
N LEU A 50 5.01 8.37 5.23
CA LEU A 50 4.07 7.66 4.37
C LEU A 50 4.43 6.17 4.28
N SER A 51 3.52 5.34 4.76
CA SER A 51 3.65 3.88 4.70
C SER A 51 2.50 3.25 3.91
N VAL A 52 2.81 2.20 3.17
CA VAL A 52 1.82 1.38 2.46
C VAL A 52 1.94 -0.03 2.97
N GLN A 53 0.80 -0.65 3.29
CA GLN A 53 0.72 -2.01 3.80
C GLN A 53 -0.23 -2.81 2.91
N PHE A 54 0.31 -3.88 2.35
CA PHE A 54 -0.45 -4.84 1.55
C PHE A 54 -0.83 -5.99 2.46
N TYR A 55 -2.12 -6.35 2.47
CA TYR A 55 -2.64 -7.40 3.32
C TYR A 55 -3.59 -8.30 2.56
N GLY A 56 -3.70 -9.53 3.05
CA GLY A 56 -4.82 -10.41 2.76
C GLY A 56 -4.66 -11.78 3.45
N ASN A 57 -5.61 -12.66 3.18
CA ASN A 57 -5.90 -13.85 3.95
C ASN A 57 -4.91 -14.99 3.67
N LYS A 58 -4.38 -15.54 4.76
CA LYS A 58 -3.38 -16.61 4.79
C LYS A 58 -3.75 -17.82 3.91
N THR A 59 -5.04 -18.12 3.79
CA THR A 59 -5.58 -19.26 3.02
C THR A 59 -5.56 -19.07 1.50
N ARG A 60 -5.39 -17.85 0.98
CA ARG A 60 -5.08 -17.62 -0.44
C ARG A 60 -3.59 -17.33 -0.66
N PHE A 61 -2.94 -16.72 0.32
CA PHE A 61 -1.51 -16.46 0.28
C PHE A 61 -0.63 -17.72 0.38
N SER A 62 -1.17 -18.81 0.94
CA SER A 62 -0.48 -20.12 1.03
C SER A 62 -0.84 -21.07 -0.11
N ASP A 63 -2.00 -20.87 -0.74
CA ASP A 63 -2.53 -21.75 -1.79
C ASP A 63 -2.26 -21.23 -3.21
N ASP A 64 -1.96 -19.93 -3.40
CA ASP A 64 -1.84 -19.30 -4.72
C ASP A 64 -0.42 -18.73 -5.02
N ASP A 65 0.23 -19.37 -6.01
CA ASP A 65 1.29 -18.91 -6.92
C ASP A 65 2.49 -18.08 -6.39
N GLY A 66 2.79 -18.13 -5.09
CA GLY A 66 3.98 -17.46 -4.55
C GLY A 66 3.88 -15.93 -4.47
N LEU A 67 2.66 -15.39 -4.41
CA LEU A 67 2.39 -13.97 -4.18
C LEU A 67 3.17 -13.43 -2.96
N LEU A 68 3.14 -14.14 -1.83
CA LEU A 68 3.86 -13.74 -0.62
C LEU A 68 5.38 -13.59 -0.87
N ARG A 69 5.95 -14.47 -1.71
CA ARG A 69 7.36 -14.42 -2.09
C ARG A 69 7.65 -13.24 -3.02
N LYS A 70 6.74 -12.90 -3.95
CA LYS A 70 6.85 -11.72 -4.82
C LYS A 70 6.88 -10.41 -4.02
N TYR A 71 5.99 -10.25 -3.05
CA TYR A 71 5.96 -9.04 -2.21
C TYR A 71 7.13 -8.98 -1.22
N SER A 72 7.57 -10.14 -0.69
CA SER A 72 8.75 -10.22 0.18
C SER A 72 10.04 -9.86 -0.57
N ASP A 73 10.23 -10.37 -1.81
CA ASP A 73 11.38 -10.06 -2.66
C ASP A 73 11.42 -8.57 -3.05
N ALA A 74 10.25 -7.94 -3.21
CA ALA A 74 10.10 -6.51 -3.45
C ALA A 74 10.37 -5.62 -2.21
N GLY A 75 10.69 -6.20 -1.05
CA GLY A 75 10.94 -5.46 0.20
C GLY A 75 9.70 -4.80 0.80
N ILE A 76 8.51 -5.25 0.40
CA ILE A 76 7.24 -4.66 0.80
C ILE A 76 6.79 -5.24 2.16
N LYS A 77 6.41 -4.36 3.09
CA LYS A 77 5.81 -4.79 4.37
C LYS A 77 4.43 -5.40 4.12
N THR A 78 4.37 -6.73 4.24
CA THR A 78 3.12 -7.50 4.20
C THR A 78 2.63 -7.82 5.61
N GLY A 79 1.34 -7.64 5.87
CA GLY A 79 0.68 -8.09 7.11
C GLY A 79 -0.34 -9.18 6.82
N ILE A 80 -0.37 -10.23 7.66
CA ILE A 80 -1.44 -11.24 7.63
C ILE A 80 -2.46 -10.85 8.70
N LEU A 81 -3.71 -10.62 8.30
CA LEU A 81 -4.79 -10.41 9.26
C LEU A 81 -5.21 -11.76 9.87
N PRO A 82 -5.54 -11.80 11.18
CA PRO A 82 -5.93 -13.03 11.88
C PRO A 82 -7.25 -13.62 11.37
#